data_AF-J7LAR3-F1
#
_entry.id   AF-J7LAR3-F1
#
_cell.length_a   1.000
_cell.length_b   1.000
_cell.length_c   1.000
_cell.angle_alpha   90.00
_cell.angle_beta   90.00
_cell.angle_gamma   90.00
#
_symmetry.space_group_name_H-M   'P 1'
#
loop_
_entity.id
_entity.type
_entity.pdbx_description
1 polymer ?
#
loop_
_entity_poly.entity_id
_entity_poly.type
_entity_poly.pdbx_seq_one_letter_code
_entity_poly.pdbx_strand_id
1 'polypeptide(L)'
;MDLRPPQPSTGVAFGYVLPLSSREALVEYTEFGRSVLSTAEYEAALDAYSAAIGLEDFEVVSSEQGVIPMTDAPFPTRVGRRLFRIGAAGGATRPSTGYTFGGASRQAAAVAEALAEGRTPIPPVPYRARHLAMDAVMLRALDTGRVRGSDFFARLFAGNRLGDVLAFLDGASSVRRELAMGLTTPVAAMSHSTLDHLWYVLRSRAGRTGRGLNGAGGSSPR
;
A
#
# COMPACT_ATOMS: atom_id res chain seq x y z
N MET A 1 -15.40 -3.05 1.02
CA MET A 1 -14.99 -1.70 1.42
C MET A 1 -16.24 -0.85 1.50
N ASP A 2 -16.58 -0.41 2.70
CA ASP A 2 -17.69 0.49 2.94
C ASP A 2 -17.14 1.91 3.15
N LEU A 3 -17.53 2.84 2.29
CA LEU A 3 -17.03 4.22 2.27
C LEU A 3 -17.94 5.19 3.02
N ARG A 4 -18.94 4.69 3.77
CA ARG A 4 -19.80 5.49 4.63
C ARG A 4 -19.10 6.24 5.78
N PRO A 5 -17.99 5.75 6.38
CA PRO A 5 -17.31 6.51 7.41
C PRO A 5 -16.92 7.92 6.95
N PRO A 6 -16.88 8.92 7.87
CA PRO A 6 -16.37 10.25 7.55
C PRO A 6 -15.02 10.17 6.86
N GLN A 7 -14.85 10.90 5.75
CA GLN A 7 -13.63 10.84 4.95
C GLN A 7 -12.62 11.91 5.42
N PRO A 8 -11.32 11.57 5.53
CA PRO A 8 -10.29 12.53 5.86
C PRO A 8 -10.10 13.54 4.72
N SER A 9 -9.44 14.67 5.01
CA SER A 9 -9.16 15.73 4.03
C SER A 9 -8.19 15.28 2.93
N THR A 10 -7.27 14.37 3.27
CA THR A 10 -6.41 13.65 2.33
C THR A 10 -6.41 12.16 2.67
N GLY A 11 -6.32 11.30 1.66
CA GLY A 11 -6.39 9.84 1.83
C GLY A 11 -7.80 9.27 1.67
N VAL A 12 -8.12 8.23 2.46
CA VAL A 12 -9.42 7.53 2.44
C VAL A 12 -9.67 6.82 3.77
N ALA A 13 -10.91 6.83 4.23
CA ALA A 13 -11.36 5.99 5.34
C ALA A 13 -12.39 4.98 4.84
N PHE A 14 -12.38 3.78 5.40
CA PHE A 14 -13.38 2.77 5.09
C PHE A 14 -13.56 1.80 6.25
N GLY A 15 -14.75 1.20 6.29
CA GLY A 15 -15.04 0.09 7.18
C GLY A 15 -15.30 -1.21 6.43
N TYR A 16 -15.28 -2.33 7.14
CA TYR A 16 -15.88 -3.57 6.67
C TYR A 16 -16.26 -4.48 7.83
N VAL A 17 -17.13 -5.44 7.52
CA VAL A 17 -17.51 -6.54 8.39
C VAL A 17 -17.09 -7.84 7.73
N LEU A 18 -16.33 -8.66 8.44
CA LEU A 18 -15.92 -9.99 8.01
C LEU A 18 -16.53 -11.05 8.94
N PRO A 19 -17.59 -11.76 8.52
CA PRO A 19 -18.18 -12.83 9.30
C PRO A 19 -17.18 -13.97 9.50
N LEU A 20 -17.02 -14.42 10.75
CA LEU A 20 -16.21 -15.57 11.13
C LEU A 20 -17.08 -16.79 11.45
N SER A 21 -18.29 -16.53 11.96
CA SER A 21 -19.33 -17.54 12.19
C SER A 21 -20.72 -16.90 12.03
N SER A 22 -21.78 -17.64 12.36
CA SER A 22 -23.14 -17.07 12.40
C SER A 22 -23.36 -16.07 13.56
N ARG A 23 -22.41 -15.98 14.51
CA ARG A 23 -22.53 -15.15 15.72
C ARG A 23 -21.30 -14.27 15.99
N GLU A 24 -20.26 -14.38 15.18
CA GLU A 24 -19.01 -13.65 15.36
C GLU A 24 -18.59 -13.02 14.04
N ALA A 25 -18.14 -11.77 14.10
CA ALA A 25 -17.58 -11.06 12.97
C ALA A 25 -16.45 -10.13 13.45
N LEU A 26 -15.47 -9.94 12.58
CA LEU A 26 -14.51 -8.84 12.70
C LEU A 26 -15.15 -7.60 12.10
N VAL A 27 -15.21 -6.52 12.88
CA VAL A 27 -15.57 -5.18 12.39
C VAL A 27 -14.29 -4.36 12.41
N GLU A 28 -13.91 -3.82 11.26
CA GLU A 28 -12.68 -3.03 11.14
C GLU A 28 -13.00 -1.67 10.55
N TYR A 29 -12.43 -0.64 11.18
CA TYR A 29 -12.28 0.70 10.61
C TYR A 29 -10.82 0.89 10.21
N THR A 30 -10.59 1.34 8.97
CA THR A 30 -9.27 1.65 8.45
C THR A 30 -9.25 3.07 7.91
N GLU A 31 -8.23 3.83 8.30
CA GLU A 31 -7.92 5.12 7.70
C GLU A 31 -6.53 5.09 7.07
N PHE A 32 -6.47 5.47 5.80
CA PHE A 32 -5.22 5.71 5.09
C PHE A 32 -4.94 7.20 5.03
N GLY A 33 -3.81 7.60 5.62
CA GLY A 33 -3.36 8.99 5.65
C GLY A 33 -1.87 9.10 6.00
N ARG A 34 -1.38 10.34 6.13
CA ARG A 34 0.03 10.62 6.51
C ARG A 34 0.35 10.29 7.95
N SER A 35 -0.63 10.47 8.83
CA SER A 35 -0.49 10.31 10.28
C SER A 35 -1.41 9.19 10.74
N VAL A 36 -0.94 8.43 11.73
CA VAL A 36 -1.76 7.42 12.41
C VAL A 36 -2.64 8.16 13.42
N LEU A 37 -3.91 7.75 13.53
CA LEU A 37 -4.80 8.27 14.56
C LEU A 37 -4.40 7.72 15.94
N SER A 38 -4.77 8.42 16.99
CA SER A 38 -4.72 7.86 18.34
C SER A 38 -5.71 6.72 18.52
N THR A 39 -5.47 5.83 19.48
CA THR A 39 -6.39 4.73 19.78
C THR A 39 -7.80 5.23 20.09
N ALA A 40 -7.95 6.32 20.85
CA ALA A 40 -9.26 6.91 21.16
C ALA A 40 -10.00 7.44 19.91
N GLU A 41 -9.26 8.00 18.95
CA GLU A 41 -9.86 8.42 17.67
C GLU A 41 -10.30 7.21 16.84
N TYR A 42 -9.54 6.11 16.83
CA TYR A 42 -9.94 4.87 16.18
C TYR A 42 -11.16 4.23 16.84
N GLU A 43 -11.23 4.18 18.17
CA GLU A 43 -12.38 3.67 18.92
C GLU A 43 -13.64 4.49 18.61
N ALA A 44 -13.55 5.82 18.66
CA ALA A 44 -14.68 6.69 18.33
C ALA A 44 -15.15 6.51 16.87
N ALA A 45 -14.22 6.31 15.92
CA ALA A 45 -14.56 6.05 14.53
C ALA A 45 -15.21 4.67 14.34
N LEU A 46 -14.75 3.66 15.07
CA LEU A 46 -15.31 2.31 15.05
C LEU A 46 -16.71 2.27 15.66
N ASP A 47 -16.95 3.00 16.75
CA ASP A 47 -18.28 3.16 17.38
C ASP A 47 -19.26 3.83 16.40
N ALA A 48 -18.83 4.94 15.79
CA ALA A 48 -19.64 5.65 14.80
C ALA A 48 -19.94 4.77 13.58
N TYR A 49 -18.96 3.98 13.11
CA TYR A 49 -19.15 3.05 12.01
C TYR A 49 -20.13 1.92 12.39
N SER A 50 -19.97 1.34 13.58
CA SER A 50 -20.83 0.28 14.10
C SER A 50 -22.29 0.74 14.20
N ALA A 51 -22.52 1.94 14.73
CA ALA A 51 -23.85 2.56 14.73
C ALA A 51 -24.39 2.78 13.31
N ALA A 52 -23.56 3.27 12.38
CA ALA A 52 -23.97 3.51 10.99
C ALA A 52 -24.34 2.23 10.22
N ILE A 53 -23.86 1.07 10.66
CA ILE A 53 -24.21 -0.24 10.10
C ILE A 53 -25.27 -0.99 10.91
N GLY A 54 -25.82 -0.38 11.97
CA GLY A 54 -26.91 -0.94 12.78
C GLY A 54 -26.45 -2.02 13.78
N LEU A 55 -25.19 -2.00 14.20
CA LEU A 55 -24.70 -2.84 15.29
C LEU A 55 -24.92 -2.11 16.62
N GLU A 56 -25.95 -2.53 17.35
CA GLU A 56 -26.35 -1.91 18.63
C GLU A 56 -26.11 -2.85 19.83
N ASP A 57 -26.31 -4.17 19.65
CA ASP A 57 -26.14 -5.18 20.70
C ASP A 57 -25.05 -6.20 20.33
N PHE A 58 -23.83 -6.00 20.84
CA PHE A 58 -22.72 -6.92 20.65
C PHE A 58 -21.80 -6.96 21.88
N GLU A 59 -21.02 -8.04 21.97
CA GLU A 59 -19.93 -8.18 22.93
C GLU A 59 -18.60 -8.05 22.19
N VAL A 60 -17.68 -7.23 22.72
CA VAL A 60 -16.31 -7.15 22.22
C VAL A 60 -15.49 -8.27 22.85
N VAL A 61 -15.30 -9.35 22.12
CA VAL A 61 -14.51 -10.52 22.59
C VAL A 61 -13.00 -10.32 22.48
N SER A 62 -12.55 -9.44 21.58
CA SER A 62 -11.14 -9.11 21.35
C SER A 62 -11.01 -7.79 20.57
N SER A 63 -9.89 -7.09 20.76
CA SER A 63 -9.51 -5.93 19.97
C SER A 63 -8.06 -6.04 19.50
N GLU A 64 -7.80 -5.55 18.28
CA GLU A 64 -6.46 -5.46 17.71
C GLU A 64 -6.30 -4.10 17.02
N GLN A 65 -5.07 -3.59 17.02
CA GLN A 65 -4.68 -2.42 16.24
C GLN A 65 -3.45 -2.76 15.40
N GLY A 66 -3.46 -2.35 14.14
CA GLY A 66 -2.36 -2.55 13.21
C GLY A 66 -2.05 -1.29 12.39
N VAL A 67 -0.82 -1.22 11.88
CA VAL A 67 -0.41 -0.18 10.92
C VAL A 67 0.19 -0.87 9.70
N ILE A 68 -0.43 -0.65 8.54
CA ILE A 68 0.06 -1.17 7.26
C ILE A 68 0.87 -0.08 6.56
N PRO A 69 2.17 -0.28 6.29
CA PRO A 69 2.99 0.72 5.63
C PRO A 69 2.60 0.84 4.15
N MET A 70 1.86 1.88 3.81
CA MET A 70 1.45 2.23 2.45
C MET A 70 2.41 3.30 1.90
N THR A 71 3.59 2.87 1.47
CA THR A 71 4.71 3.75 1.08
C THR A 71 5.51 3.19 -0.11
N ASP A 72 6.04 4.08 -0.95
CA ASP A 72 6.97 3.75 -2.04
C ASP A 72 8.45 3.69 -1.57
N ALA A 73 8.69 3.77 -0.25
CA ALA A 73 10.01 3.61 0.32
C ALA A 73 10.59 2.21 0.00
N PRO A 74 11.91 2.10 -0.27
CA PRO A 74 12.53 0.82 -0.56
C PRO A 74 12.65 -0.06 0.69
N PHE A 75 12.26 -1.33 0.56
CA PHE A 75 12.42 -2.34 1.61
C PHE A 75 13.55 -3.31 1.25
N PRO A 76 14.71 -3.26 1.93
CA PRO A 76 15.79 -4.22 1.67
C PRO A 76 15.39 -5.62 2.16
N THR A 77 15.41 -6.61 1.26
CA THR A 77 15.06 -8.00 1.59
C THR A 77 16.20 -8.73 2.32
N ARG A 78 17.47 -8.35 2.11
CA ARG A 78 18.62 -8.86 2.87
C ARG A 78 19.20 -7.75 3.73
N VAL A 79 19.22 -7.95 5.05
CA VAL A 79 19.71 -6.96 6.02
C VAL A 79 20.88 -7.45 6.87
N GLY A 80 21.38 -8.65 6.56
CA GLY A 80 22.60 -9.18 7.14
C GLY A 80 23.11 -10.37 6.35
N ARG A 81 24.21 -10.98 6.82
CA ARG A 81 24.81 -12.13 6.14
C ARG A 81 23.83 -13.31 6.01
N ARG A 82 22.99 -13.54 7.03
CA ARG A 82 22.01 -14.63 7.12
C ARG A 82 20.62 -14.16 7.58
N LEU A 83 20.32 -12.87 7.40
CA LEU A 83 19.06 -12.27 7.83
C LEU A 83 18.31 -11.71 6.62
N PHE A 84 17.13 -12.28 6.36
CA PHE A 84 16.26 -11.93 5.24
C PHE A 84 14.88 -11.56 5.75
N ARG A 85 14.29 -10.49 5.21
CA ARG A 85 12.94 -10.01 5.55
C ARG A 85 11.94 -10.51 4.52
N ILE A 86 10.79 -10.98 5.01
CA ILE A 86 9.61 -11.34 4.21
C ILE A 86 8.39 -10.58 4.73
N GLY A 87 7.26 -10.68 4.02
CA GLY A 87 6.02 -10.01 4.41
C GLY A 87 6.15 -8.49 4.31
N ALA A 88 5.42 -7.75 5.16
CA ALA A 88 5.45 -6.29 5.15
C ALA A 88 6.89 -5.73 5.30
N ALA A 89 7.68 -6.31 6.21
CA ALA A 89 9.08 -5.93 6.41
C ALA A 89 9.98 -6.21 5.20
N GLY A 90 9.60 -7.15 4.35
CA GLY A 90 10.27 -7.51 3.09
C GLY A 90 9.68 -6.83 1.85
N GLY A 91 8.84 -5.80 2.01
CA GLY A 91 8.23 -5.08 0.89
C GLY A 91 7.12 -5.86 0.18
N ALA A 92 6.46 -6.80 0.86
CA ALA A 92 5.35 -7.55 0.30
C ALA A 92 4.01 -6.84 0.32
N THR A 93 3.89 -5.73 1.06
CA THR A 93 2.69 -4.90 1.07
C THR A 93 2.66 -4.06 -0.19
N ARG A 94 1.56 -4.13 -0.95
CA ARG A 94 1.36 -3.27 -2.12
C ARG A 94 1.27 -1.79 -1.69
N PRO A 95 2.16 -0.89 -2.16
CA PRO A 95 2.27 0.46 -1.59
C PRO A 95 0.98 1.29 -1.59
N SER A 96 0.21 1.27 -2.68
CA SER A 96 -0.96 2.14 -2.83
C SER A 96 -2.27 1.54 -2.29
N THR A 97 -2.28 0.26 -1.94
CA THR A 97 -3.53 -0.48 -1.62
C THR A 97 -3.46 -1.30 -0.34
N GLY A 98 -2.29 -1.47 0.26
CA GLY A 98 -2.10 -2.29 1.45
C GLY A 98 -2.23 -3.80 1.22
N TYR A 99 -2.39 -4.24 -0.04
CA TYR A 99 -2.61 -5.66 -0.36
C TYR A 99 -1.31 -6.47 -0.18
N THR A 100 -1.24 -7.29 0.88
CA THR A 100 0.02 -7.97 1.29
C THR A 100 0.01 -9.48 1.04
N PHE A 101 -1.14 -10.14 1.13
CA PHE A 101 -1.24 -11.60 1.20
C PHE A 101 -0.54 -12.33 0.05
N GLY A 102 -0.83 -11.93 -1.20
CA GLY A 102 -0.24 -12.58 -2.37
C GLY A 102 1.26 -12.33 -2.50
N GLY A 103 1.74 -11.13 -2.18
CA GLY A 103 3.17 -10.81 -2.15
C GLY A 103 3.92 -11.62 -1.09
N ALA A 104 3.36 -11.72 0.11
CA ALA A 104 3.95 -12.47 1.22
C ALA A 104 3.96 -13.98 0.92
N SER A 105 2.90 -14.50 0.31
CA SER A 105 2.81 -15.89 -0.13
C SER A 105 3.88 -16.24 -1.18
N ARG A 106 4.10 -15.36 -2.17
CA ARG A 106 5.17 -15.54 -3.17
C ARG A 106 6.55 -15.54 -2.53
N GLN A 107 6.78 -14.67 -1.55
CA GLN A 107 8.05 -14.67 -0.81
C GLN A 107 8.25 -15.94 0.01
N ALA A 108 7.23 -16.37 0.75
CA ALA A 108 7.28 -17.58 1.55
C ALA A 108 7.55 -18.82 0.70
N ALA A 109 6.86 -18.96 -0.44
CA ALA A 109 7.06 -20.07 -1.36
C ALA A 109 8.49 -20.12 -1.91
N ALA A 110 9.02 -18.98 -2.40
CA ALA A 110 10.38 -18.90 -2.93
C ALA A 110 11.46 -19.18 -1.86
N VAL A 111 11.22 -18.73 -0.63
CA VAL A 111 12.11 -19.02 0.50
C VAL A 111 12.10 -20.51 0.85
N ALA A 112 10.92 -21.12 0.92
CA ALA A 112 10.77 -22.53 1.23
C ALA A 112 11.45 -23.41 0.15
N GLU A 113 11.25 -23.10 -1.13
CA GLU A 113 11.88 -23.79 -2.27
C GLU A 113 13.41 -23.67 -2.20
N ALA A 114 13.94 -22.46 -1.99
CA ALA A 114 15.39 -22.27 -1.87
C ALA A 114 16.00 -23.06 -0.71
N LEU A 115 15.31 -23.11 0.44
CA LEU A 115 15.76 -23.89 1.59
C LEU A 115 15.75 -25.39 1.29
N ALA A 116 14.70 -25.90 0.65
CA ALA A 116 14.59 -27.31 0.27
C ALA A 116 15.71 -27.76 -0.67
N GLU A 117 16.19 -26.87 -1.54
CA GLU A 117 17.28 -27.12 -2.49
C GLU A 117 18.68 -26.79 -1.93
N GLY A 118 18.79 -26.39 -0.65
CA GLY A 118 20.07 -25.99 -0.05
C GLY A 118 20.65 -24.69 -0.61
N ARG A 119 19.84 -23.87 -1.29
CA ARG A 119 20.21 -22.55 -1.81
C ARG A 119 20.06 -21.48 -0.71
N THR A 120 20.65 -20.31 -0.97
CA THR A 120 20.42 -19.14 -0.11
C THR A 120 18.99 -18.62 -0.32
N PRO A 121 18.17 -18.48 0.73
CA PRO A 121 16.75 -18.12 0.60
C PRO A 121 16.56 -16.61 0.46
N ILE A 122 16.93 -16.06 -0.69
CA ILE A 122 16.76 -14.64 -0.99
C ILE A 122 15.28 -14.40 -1.36
N PRO A 123 14.49 -13.66 -0.56
CA PRO A 123 13.11 -13.37 -0.90
C PRO A 123 13.04 -12.46 -2.13
N PRO A 124 12.14 -12.75 -3.10
CA PRO A 124 11.95 -11.88 -4.25
C PRO A 124 11.27 -10.57 -3.86
N VAL A 125 11.46 -9.54 -4.68
CA VAL A 125 10.54 -8.39 -4.71
C VAL A 125 9.27 -8.84 -5.41
N PRO A 126 8.09 -8.83 -4.74
CA PRO A 126 6.92 -9.54 -5.24
C PRO A 126 6.16 -8.82 -6.35
N TYR A 127 6.58 -7.61 -6.73
CA TYR A 127 5.91 -6.75 -7.70
C TYR A 127 6.87 -6.25 -8.78
N ARG A 128 6.34 -6.03 -10.00
CA ARG A 128 7.13 -5.52 -11.13
C ARG A 128 7.39 -4.02 -10.96
N ALA A 129 8.46 -3.50 -11.58
CA ALA A 129 8.79 -2.07 -11.49
C ALA A 129 7.67 -1.14 -11.97
N ARG A 130 6.95 -1.50 -13.05
CA ARG A 130 5.81 -0.71 -13.57
C ARG A 130 4.68 -0.56 -12.56
N HIS A 131 4.47 -1.60 -11.76
CA HIS A 131 3.42 -1.66 -10.76
C HIS A 131 3.75 -0.72 -9.60
N LEU A 132 4.98 -0.81 -9.10
CA LEU A 132 5.49 0.09 -8.06
C LEU A 132 5.49 1.56 -8.51
N ALA A 133 5.77 1.82 -9.79
CA ALA A 133 5.67 3.17 -10.36
C ALA A 133 4.24 3.71 -10.35
N MET A 134 3.25 2.89 -10.75
CA MET A 134 1.84 3.28 -10.65
C MET A 134 1.42 3.55 -9.20
N ASP A 135 1.92 2.76 -8.26
CA ASP A 135 1.62 2.97 -6.84
C ASP A 135 2.19 4.29 -6.33
N ALA A 136 3.44 4.62 -6.68
CA ALA A 136 4.06 5.88 -6.28
C ALA A 136 3.28 7.11 -6.80
N VAL A 137 2.77 7.03 -8.03
CA VAL A 137 1.87 8.05 -8.60
C VAL A 137 0.57 8.15 -7.81
N MET A 138 -0.06 7.02 -7.48
CA MET A 138 -1.31 6.99 -6.72
C MET A 138 -1.13 7.54 -5.31
N LEU A 139 -0.08 7.11 -4.60
CA LEU A 139 0.28 7.62 -3.28
C LEU A 139 0.45 9.14 -3.32
N ARG A 140 1.18 9.66 -4.31
CA ARG A 140 1.35 11.11 -4.49
C ARG A 140 0.03 11.83 -4.76
N ALA A 141 -0.87 11.23 -5.54
CA ALA A 141 -2.17 11.82 -5.87
C ALA A 141 -3.07 11.94 -4.62
N LEU A 142 -3.10 10.90 -3.77
CA LEU A 142 -3.83 10.89 -2.50
C LEU A 142 -3.21 11.86 -1.49
N ASP A 143 -1.89 11.79 -1.33
CA ASP A 143 -1.11 12.58 -0.38
C ASP A 143 -1.26 14.09 -0.58
N THR A 144 -1.46 14.49 -1.83
CA THR A 144 -1.61 15.90 -2.21
C THR A 144 -3.06 16.34 -2.41
N GLY A 145 -4.03 15.48 -2.13
CA GLY A 145 -5.46 15.76 -2.31
C GLY A 145 -5.90 15.95 -3.76
N ARG A 146 -5.05 15.62 -4.75
CA ARG A 146 -5.40 15.69 -6.18
C ARG A 146 -6.49 14.70 -6.54
N VAL A 147 -6.57 13.61 -5.79
CA VAL A 147 -7.59 12.58 -5.92
C VAL A 147 -8.29 12.41 -4.58
N ARG A 148 -9.62 12.49 -4.59
CA ARG A 148 -10.45 12.05 -3.46
C ARG A 148 -10.43 10.52 -3.44
N GLY A 149 -9.84 9.93 -2.40
CA GLY A 149 -9.59 8.49 -2.35
C GLY A 149 -10.87 7.67 -2.38
N SER A 150 -11.90 8.08 -1.64
CA SER A 150 -13.23 7.44 -1.67
C SER A 150 -13.83 7.40 -3.08
N ASP A 151 -13.83 8.53 -3.80
CA ASP A 151 -14.36 8.59 -5.16
C ASP A 151 -13.54 7.73 -6.14
N PHE A 152 -12.21 7.70 -5.98
CA PHE A 152 -11.33 6.86 -6.78
C PHE A 152 -11.64 5.37 -6.59
N PHE A 153 -11.65 4.90 -5.35
CA PHE A 153 -11.88 3.49 -5.05
C PHE A 153 -13.31 3.09 -5.41
N ALA A 154 -14.31 3.91 -5.11
CA ALA A 154 -15.69 3.67 -5.53
C ALA A 154 -15.80 3.45 -7.05
N ARG A 155 -15.19 4.33 -7.86
CA ARG A 155 -15.17 4.19 -9.33
C ARG A 155 -14.40 2.97 -9.80
N LEU A 156 -13.24 2.69 -9.20
CA LEU A 156 -12.43 1.52 -9.53
C LEU A 156 -13.21 0.22 -9.31
N PHE A 157 -13.86 0.07 -8.15
CA PHE A 157 -14.64 -1.13 -7.82
C PHE A 157 -15.95 -1.22 -8.60
N ALA A 158 -16.65 -0.11 -8.84
CA ALA A 158 -17.90 -0.11 -9.59
C ALA A 158 -17.70 -0.31 -11.11
N GLY A 159 -16.61 0.21 -11.67
CA GLY A 159 -16.33 0.19 -13.11
C GLY A 159 -15.64 -1.06 -13.63
N ASN A 160 -15.23 -1.98 -12.75
CA ASN A 160 -14.40 -3.13 -13.13
C ASN A 160 -14.89 -4.42 -12.45
N ARG A 161 -14.67 -5.57 -13.10
CA ARG A 161 -15.03 -6.86 -12.47
C ARG A 161 -14.10 -7.11 -11.29
N LEU A 162 -14.65 -7.61 -10.19
CA LEU A 162 -13.90 -7.83 -8.95
C LEU A 162 -12.61 -8.64 -9.15
N GLY A 163 -12.66 -9.72 -9.93
CA GLY A 163 -11.48 -10.55 -10.22
C GLY A 163 -10.34 -9.78 -10.90
N ASP A 164 -10.64 -8.74 -11.68
CA ASP A 164 -9.64 -7.91 -12.34
C ASP A 164 -8.98 -6.94 -11.38
N VAL A 165 -9.80 -6.35 -10.50
CA VAL A 165 -9.32 -5.50 -9.43
C VAL A 165 -8.40 -6.32 -8.52
N LEU A 166 -8.82 -7.52 -8.10
CA LEU A 166 -7.97 -8.40 -7.29
C LEU A 166 -6.66 -8.77 -8.00
N ALA A 167 -6.70 -9.11 -9.30
CA ALA A 167 -5.50 -9.40 -10.07
C ALA A 167 -4.58 -8.18 -10.20
N PHE A 168 -5.13 -6.97 -10.29
CA PHE A 168 -4.37 -5.72 -10.29
C PHE A 168 -3.71 -5.45 -8.93
N LEU A 169 -4.47 -5.56 -7.84
CA LEU A 169 -3.99 -5.38 -6.47
C LEU A 169 -2.87 -6.37 -6.15
N ASP A 170 -2.98 -7.61 -6.62
CA ASP A 170 -1.96 -8.65 -6.45
C ASP A 170 -0.74 -8.47 -7.38
N GLY A 171 -0.81 -7.59 -8.38
CA GLY A 171 0.25 -7.38 -9.37
C GLY A 171 0.33 -8.46 -10.47
N ALA A 172 -0.74 -9.24 -10.63
CA ALA A 172 -0.89 -10.27 -11.65
C ALA A 172 -1.59 -9.78 -12.94
N SER A 173 -2.03 -8.51 -12.99
CA SER A 173 -2.70 -7.92 -14.14
C SER A 173 -1.79 -7.79 -15.38
N SER A 174 -2.44 -7.77 -16.55
CA SER A 174 -1.79 -7.43 -17.83
C SER A 174 -1.84 -5.92 -18.10
N VAL A 175 -0.90 -5.43 -18.90
CA VAL A 175 -0.81 -3.99 -19.28
C VAL A 175 -2.10 -3.48 -19.94
N ARG A 176 -2.73 -4.29 -20.80
CA ARG A 176 -4.02 -3.94 -21.41
C ARG A 176 -5.12 -3.75 -20.36
N ARG A 177 -5.14 -4.61 -19.33
CA ARG A 177 -6.08 -4.51 -18.21
C ARG A 177 -5.83 -3.25 -17.42
N GLU A 178 -4.56 -3.00 -17.07
CA GLU A 178 -4.11 -1.83 -16.33
C GLU A 178 -4.54 -0.53 -17.02
N LEU A 179 -4.36 -0.43 -18.33
CA LEU A 179 -4.81 0.73 -19.11
C LEU A 179 -6.34 0.88 -19.11
N ALA A 180 -7.07 -0.21 -19.34
CA ALA A 180 -8.53 -0.18 -19.31
C ALA A 180 -9.08 0.25 -17.94
N MET A 181 -8.49 -0.25 -16.84
CA MET A 181 -8.84 0.18 -15.48
C MET A 181 -8.50 1.65 -15.25
N GLY A 182 -7.33 2.10 -15.71
CA GLY A 182 -6.91 3.51 -15.59
C GLY A 182 -7.92 4.49 -16.20
N LEU A 183 -8.53 4.12 -17.34
CA LEU A 183 -9.56 4.92 -18.01
C LEU A 183 -10.88 5.06 -17.21
N THR A 184 -11.12 4.18 -16.22
CA THR A 184 -12.30 4.25 -15.34
C THR A 184 -12.07 5.17 -14.13
N THR A 185 -10.85 5.67 -13.92
CA THR A 185 -10.47 6.49 -12.77
C THR A 185 -10.28 7.97 -13.18
N PRO A 186 -10.05 8.92 -12.26
CA PRO A 186 -9.81 10.34 -12.58
C PRO A 186 -8.52 10.58 -13.41
N VAL A 187 -8.57 10.32 -14.72
CA VAL A 187 -7.41 10.30 -15.64
C VAL A 187 -6.62 11.62 -15.62
N ALA A 188 -7.29 12.77 -15.56
CA ALA A 188 -6.64 14.08 -15.54
C ALA A 188 -5.78 14.27 -14.28
N ALA A 189 -6.33 13.94 -13.10
CA ALA A 189 -5.63 14.04 -11.82
C ALA A 189 -4.45 13.06 -11.73
N MET A 190 -4.62 11.85 -12.26
CA MET A 190 -3.56 10.83 -12.31
C MET A 190 -2.43 11.21 -13.29
N SER A 191 -2.78 11.79 -14.45
CA SER A 191 -1.80 12.30 -15.42
C SER A 191 -0.95 13.42 -14.83
N HIS A 192 -1.59 14.39 -14.14
CA HIS A 192 -0.86 15.46 -13.45
C HIS A 192 0.07 14.91 -12.36
N SER A 193 -0.42 13.97 -11.56
CA SER A 193 0.38 13.33 -10.51
C SER A 193 1.57 12.56 -11.07
N THR A 194 1.43 11.97 -12.27
CA THR A 194 2.52 11.32 -13.01
C THR A 194 3.59 12.32 -13.40
N LEU A 195 3.21 13.47 -13.97
CA LEU A 195 4.15 14.53 -14.36
C LEU A 195 4.90 15.09 -13.15
N ASP A 196 4.19 15.34 -12.03
CA ASP A 196 4.79 15.82 -10.79
C ASP A 196 5.78 14.79 -10.21
N HIS A 197 5.43 13.51 -10.21
CA HIS A 197 6.30 12.44 -9.74
C HIS A 197 7.55 12.31 -10.62
N LEU A 198 7.39 12.32 -11.94
CA LEU A 198 8.51 12.31 -12.88
C LEU A 198 9.43 13.51 -12.68
N TRP A 199 8.88 14.71 -12.54
CA TRP A 199 9.64 15.92 -12.23
C TRP A 199 10.43 15.78 -10.93
N TYR A 200 9.81 15.28 -9.86
CA TYR A 200 10.47 15.03 -8.58
C TYR A 200 11.61 14.02 -8.71
N VAL A 201 11.40 12.90 -9.41
CA VAL A 201 12.42 11.87 -9.65
C VAL A 201 13.59 12.41 -10.48
N LEU A 202 13.31 13.17 -11.54
CA LEU A 202 14.35 13.77 -12.38
C LEU A 202 15.18 14.79 -11.60
N ARG A 203 14.54 15.66 -10.82
CA ARG A 203 15.21 16.68 -10.01
C ARG A 203 16.05 16.08 -8.89
N SER A 204 15.54 15.04 -8.22
CA SER A 204 16.27 14.32 -7.16
C SER A 204 17.45 13.51 -7.69
N ARG A 205 17.37 12.99 -8.93
CA ARG A 205 18.51 12.38 -9.62
C ARG A 205 19.57 13.41 -10.00
N ALA A 206 19.17 14.55 -10.59
CA ALA A 206 20.08 15.64 -10.93
C ALA A 206 20.83 16.20 -9.71
N GLY A 207 20.16 16.28 -8.55
CA GLY A 207 20.77 16.70 -7.29
C GLY A 207 21.77 15.69 -6.69
N ARG A 208 21.66 14.39 -7.00
CA ARG A 208 22.64 13.36 -6.57
C ARG A 208 23.89 13.36 -7.45
N THR A 209 23.75 13.64 -8.75
CA THR A 209 24.91 13.72 -9.67
C THR A 209 25.82 14.91 -9.35
N GLY A 210 25.28 16.00 -8.78
CA GLY A 210 26.05 17.17 -8.35
C GLY A 210 26.82 17.04 -7.02
N ARG A 211 26.54 16.01 -6.20
CA ARG A 211 27.27 15.74 -4.94
C ARG A 211 28.37 14.68 -5.06
N GLY A 212 28.52 14.04 -6.23
CA GLY A 212 29.50 12.97 -6.46
C GLY A 212 30.87 13.39 -6.99
N LEU A 213 31.11 14.69 -7.24
CA LEU A 213 32.35 15.18 -7.89
C LEU A 213 33.26 16.05 -7.01
N ASN A 214 32.93 16.32 -5.75
CA ASN A 214 33.77 17.11 -4.82
C ASN A 214 34.20 16.28 -3.60
N GLY A 215 34.78 15.10 -3.82
CA GLY A 215 35.22 14.20 -2.76
C GLY A 215 36.46 13.38 -3.11
N ALA A 216 37.42 13.98 -3.81
CA ALA A 216 38.75 13.40 -4.01
C ALA A 216 39.79 14.52 -3.98
N GLY A 217 40.37 14.74 -2.81
CA GLY A 217 41.45 15.70 -2.57
C GLY A 217 42.04 15.43 -1.20
N GLY A 218 42.99 14.50 -1.14
CA GLY A 218 43.69 14.14 0.09
C GLY A 218 44.62 15.25 0.57
N SER A 219 44.92 15.26 1.85
CA SER A 219 46.28 15.14 2.40
C SER A 219 46.25 15.39 3.91
N SER A 220 46.91 14.49 4.63
CA SER A 220 47.28 14.63 6.05
C SER A 220 48.13 15.90 6.26
N PRO A 221 48.19 16.44 7.49
CA PRO A 221 49.44 16.23 8.21
C PRO A 221 49.29 15.96 9.71
N ARG A 222 50.06 14.96 10.15
CA ARG A 222 50.63 14.70 11.49
C ARG A 222 49.69 14.26 12.61
#